data_AF-A0A936E300-F1
#
_entry.id   AF-A0A936E300-F1
#
_cell.length_a   1.000
_cell.length_b   1.000
_cell.length_c   1.000
_cell.angle_alpha   90.00
_cell.angle_beta   90.00
_cell.angle_gamma   90.00
#
_symmetry.space_group_name_H-M   'P 1'
#
loop_
_entity.id
_entity.type
_entity.pdbx_description
1 polymer ?
#
loop_
_entity_poly.entity_id
_entity_poly.type
_entity_poly.pdbx_seq_one_letter_code
_entity_poly.pdbx_strand_id
1 'polypeptide(L)'
;MFLLLDGLNEMAGDVEAKRKSIVAFLEKQNVDSKSNGGMRVIASCRHHSYTATVALNLPQVVIEPLMADQIQNYLQIHGIQPLDLFDNISLAKQPFYLAILVEEYKENKSTYTNHAQLLENL
;
A
#
# COMPACT_ATOMS: atom_id res chain seq x y z
N MET A 1 22.58 3.28 -10.02
CA MET A 1 22.11 1.95 -9.59
C MET A 1 21.05 2.12 -8.50
N PHE A 2 19.97 1.33 -8.53
CA PHE A 2 18.89 1.38 -7.54
C PHE A 2 18.76 0.03 -6.84
N LEU A 3 18.48 0.07 -5.53
CA LEU A 3 18.08 -1.08 -4.73
C LEU A 3 16.68 -0.84 -4.19
N LEU A 4 15.77 -1.77 -4.46
CA LEU A 4 14.40 -1.75 -3.98
C LEU A 4 14.26 -2.78 -2.86
N LEU A 5 13.83 -2.33 -1.68
CA LEU A 5 13.58 -3.18 -0.51
C LEU A 5 12.09 -3.13 -0.18
N ASP A 6 11.36 -4.19 -0.50
CA ASP A 6 9.93 -4.28 -0.22
C ASP A 6 9.68 -4.93 1.15
N GLY A 7 8.71 -4.40 1.90
CA GLY A 7 8.26 -5.00 3.15
C GLY A 7 9.31 -5.04 4.26
N LEU A 8 10.05 -3.94 4.53
CA LEU A 8 11.09 -3.93 5.57
C LEU A 8 10.60 -4.42 6.94
N ASN A 9 9.32 -4.17 7.27
CA ASN A 9 8.68 -4.65 8.49
C ASN A 9 8.61 -6.18 8.61
N GLU A 10 8.79 -6.93 7.52
CA GLU A 10 8.77 -8.39 7.48
C GLU A 10 10.16 -9.02 7.68
N MET A 11 11.21 -8.21 7.74
CA MET A 11 12.56 -8.68 8.06
C MET A 11 12.61 -9.10 9.54
N ALA A 12 12.10 -10.30 9.83
CA ALA A 12 11.94 -10.85 11.16
C ALA A 12 13.26 -10.87 11.95
N GLY A 13 13.12 -10.63 13.24
CA GLY A 13 14.19 -10.61 14.22
C GLY A 13 13.76 -9.71 15.37
N ASP A 14 13.77 -10.27 16.57
CA ASP A 14 13.66 -9.49 17.79
C ASP A 14 14.74 -8.37 17.81
N VAL A 15 14.52 -7.38 18.65
CA VAL A 15 15.48 -6.33 19.04
C VAL A 15 15.54 -5.12 18.10
N GLU A 16 14.99 -4.01 18.60
CA GLU A 16 15.20 -2.61 18.22
C GLU A 16 16.58 -2.29 17.57
N ALA A 17 17.64 -2.96 18.01
CA ALA A 17 19.00 -2.88 17.44
C ALA A 17 19.05 -3.17 15.92
N LYS A 18 18.31 -4.19 15.44
CA LYS A 18 18.27 -4.53 14.01
C LYS A 18 17.56 -3.45 13.21
N ARG A 19 16.50 -2.85 13.76
CA ARG A 19 15.82 -1.67 13.15
C ARG A 19 16.77 -0.49 13.07
N LYS A 20 17.49 -0.16 14.16
CA LYS A 20 18.51 0.90 14.17
C LYS A 20 19.60 0.68 13.13
N SER A 21 20.06 -0.57 12.97
CA SER A 21 21.05 -0.94 11.94
C SER A 21 20.52 -0.69 10.52
N ILE A 22 19.29 -1.10 10.23
CA ILE A 22 18.64 -0.84 8.93
C ILE A 22 18.50 0.67 8.69
N VAL A 23 18.06 1.44 9.69
CA VAL A 23 17.97 2.90 9.59
C VAL A 23 19.34 3.52 9.28
N ALA A 24 20.37 3.16 10.05
CA ALA A 24 21.73 3.67 9.83
C ALA A 24 22.26 3.32 8.45
N PHE A 25 21.95 2.12 7.94
CA PHE A 25 22.29 1.72 6.57
C PHE A 25 21.61 2.64 5.54
N LEU A 26 20.29 2.87 5.67
CA LEU A 26 19.53 3.71 4.74
C LEU A 26 20.01 5.17 4.76
N GLU A 27 20.29 5.73 5.94
CA GLU A 27 20.84 7.08 6.11
C GLU A 27 22.21 7.23 5.47
N LYS A 28 23.10 6.25 5.67
CA LYS A 28 24.41 6.22 5.02
C LYS A 28 24.27 6.19 3.50
N GLN A 29 23.43 5.31 2.95
CA GLN A 29 23.24 5.24 1.50
C GLN A 29 22.66 6.54 0.93
N ASN A 30 21.76 7.20 1.65
CA ASN A 30 21.23 8.51 1.24
C ASN A 30 22.33 9.57 1.14
N VAL A 31 23.24 9.64 2.13
CA VAL A 31 24.40 10.55 2.08
C VAL A 31 25.34 10.20 0.93
N ASP A 32 25.74 8.94 0.80
CA ASP A 32 26.67 8.46 -0.24
C ASP A 32 26.11 8.69 -1.65
N SER A 33 24.79 8.55 -1.83
CA SER A 33 24.12 8.77 -3.12
C SER A 33 24.16 10.24 -3.58
N LYS A 34 24.21 11.19 -2.64
CA LYS A 34 24.24 12.63 -2.93
C LYS A 34 25.65 13.15 -3.22
N SER A 35 26.66 12.61 -2.54
CA SER A 35 28.05 13.08 -2.64
C SER A 35 28.84 12.39 -3.75
N ASN A 36 28.64 11.08 -3.96
CA ASN A 36 29.56 10.26 -4.75
C ASN A 36 28.88 9.48 -5.88
N GLY A 37 27.61 9.78 -6.20
CA GLY A 37 26.84 8.98 -7.17
C GLY A 37 26.59 7.54 -6.70
N GLY A 38 26.58 7.33 -5.39
CA GLY A 38 26.33 6.03 -4.75
C GLY A 38 24.96 5.42 -5.09
N MET A 39 24.76 4.18 -4.65
CA MET A 39 23.51 3.45 -4.85
C MET A 39 22.34 4.16 -4.18
N ARG A 40 21.23 4.31 -4.90
CA ARG A 40 19.98 4.83 -4.35
C ARG A 40 19.14 3.69 -3.81
N VAL A 41 18.70 3.79 -2.57
CA VAL A 41 17.85 2.77 -1.93
C VAL A 41 16.44 3.33 -1.77
N ILE A 42 15.45 2.59 -2.23
CA ILE A 42 14.02 2.87 -2.00
C ILE A 42 13.49 1.70 -1.20
N ALA A 43 12.82 1.99 -0.08
CA ALA A 43 12.29 0.96 0.79
C ALA A 43 10.82 1.22 1.12
N SER A 44 10.02 0.15 1.15
CA SER A 44 8.62 0.18 1.59
C SER A 44 8.51 -0.46 2.98
N CYS A 45 7.55 0.02 3.77
CA CYS A 45 7.23 -0.57 5.07
C CYS A 45 5.85 -0.12 5.54
N ARG A 46 5.29 -0.82 6.54
CA ARG A 46 4.15 -0.31 7.31
C ARG A 46 4.54 0.95 8.07
N HIS A 47 3.74 2.01 7.93
CA HIS A 47 4.03 3.33 8.52
C HIS A 47 4.33 3.25 10.02
N HIS A 48 3.50 2.54 10.80
CA HIS A 48 3.64 2.43 12.25
C HIS A 48 4.88 1.63 12.70
N SER A 49 5.49 0.82 11.82
CA SER A 49 6.62 -0.04 12.19
C SER A 49 7.93 0.74 12.37
N TYR A 50 8.06 1.90 11.70
CA TYR A 50 9.30 2.68 11.71
C TYR A 50 9.12 4.10 12.22
N THR A 51 7.94 4.71 12.09
CA THR A 51 7.68 6.06 12.64
C THR A 51 7.66 6.11 14.17
N ALA A 52 7.20 5.05 14.83
CA ALA A 52 7.01 5.04 16.28
C ALA A 52 8.28 4.74 17.08
N THR A 53 9.31 4.11 16.49
CA THR A 53 10.48 3.60 17.25
C THR A 53 11.82 4.20 16.83
N VAL A 54 11.98 4.67 15.59
CA VAL A 54 13.22 5.31 15.13
C VAL A 54 12.84 6.40 14.13
N ALA A 55 12.94 7.66 14.53
CA ALA A 55 12.69 8.78 13.61
C ALA A 55 13.64 8.66 12.40
N LEU A 56 13.09 8.34 11.23
CA LEU A 56 13.84 8.27 9.98
C LEU A 56 14.07 9.70 9.49
N ASN A 57 15.32 10.18 9.50
CA ASN A 57 15.70 11.47 8.89
C ASN A 57 15.90 11.34 7.38
N LEU A 58 14.99 10.62 6.73
CA LEU A 58 15.00 10.34 5.31
C LEU A 58 13.78 10.98 4.64
N PRO A 59 13.86 11.31 3.34
CA PRO A 59 12.67 11.65 2.56
C PRO A 59 11.66 10.50 2.63
N GLN A 60 10.41 10.84 2.97
CA GLN A 60 9.34 9.86 3.13
C GLN A 60 8.19 10.20 2.17
N VAL A 61 7.61 9.16 1.58
CA VAL A 61 6.37 9.24 0.81
C VAL A 61 5.37 8.33 1.51
N VAL A 62 4.23 8.89 1.90
CA VAL A 62 3.12 8.14 2.46
C VAL A 62 2.15 7.82 1.33
N ILE A 63 1.82 6.54 1.17
CA ILE A 63 0.78 6.11 0.24
C ILE A 63 -0.54 6.22 1.00
N GLU A 64 -1.32 7.24 0.65
CA GLU A 64 -2.62 7.51 1.25
C GLU A 64 -3.72 6.62 0.64
N PRO A 65 -4.87 6.46 1.33
CA PRO A 65 -6.03 5.78 0.76
C PRO A 65 -6.53 6.46 -0.53
N LEU A 66 -7.14 5.67 -1.41
CA LEU A 66 -7.69 6.13 -2.68
C LEU A 66 -8.80 7.17 -2.49
N MET A 67 -8.76 8.17 -3.36
CA MET A 67 -9.81 9.18 -3.50
C MET A 67 -10.97 8.65 -4.33
N ALA A 68 -12.14 9.29 -4.20
CA ALA A 68 -13.37 8.84 -4.86
C ALA A 68 -13.25 8.79 -6.40
N ASP A 69 -12.57 9.78 -6.98
CA ASP A 69 -12.28 9.85 -8.42
C ASP A 69 -11.33 8.73 -8.87
N GLN A 70 -10.32 8.39 -8.06
CA GLN A 70 -9.43 7.27 -8.32
C GLN A 70 -10.15 5.92 -8.28
N ILE A 71 -11.05 5.73 -7.31
CA ILE A 71 -11.91 4.55 -7.22
C ILE A 71 -12.81 4.48 -8.45
N GLN A 72 -13.48 5.58 -8.81
CA GLN A 72 -14.36 5.64 -9.97
C GLN A 72 -13.61 5.31 -11.27
N ASN A 73 -12.41 5.87 -11.46
CA ASN A 73 -11.58 5.58 -12.63
C ASN A 73 -11.20 4.10 -12.70
N TYR A 74 -10.83 3.51 -11.56
CA TYR A 74 -10.51 2.08 -11.48
C TYR A 74 -11.71 1.20 -11.87
N LEU A 75 -12.89 1.50 -11.34
CA LEU A 75 -14.12 0.78 -11.69
C LEU A 75 -14.49 0.91 -13.17
N GLN A 76 -14.32 2.11 -13.75
CA GLN A 76 -14.58 2.35 -15.16
C GLN A 76 -13.64 1.54 -16.07
N ILE A 77 -12.35 1.43 -15.73
CA ILE A 77 -11.39 0.58 -16.45
C ILE A 77 -11.87 -0.89 -16.48
N HIS A 78 -12.56 -1.33 -15.43
CA HIS A 78 -13.12 -2.68 -15.33
C HIS A 78 -14.58 -2.80 -15.81
N GLY A 79 -15.17 -1.71 -16.34
CA GLY A 79 -16.55 -1.71 -16.85
C GLY A 79 -17.64 -1.82 -15.78
N ILE A 80 -17.33 -1.42 -14.53
CA ILE A 80 -18.24 -1.47 -13.38
C ILE A 80 -18.79 -0.08 -13.12
N GLN A 81 -20.11 0.04 -12.88
CA GLN A 81 -20.73 1.33 -12.58
C GLN A 81 -20.54 1.69 -11.09
N PRO A 82 -20.21 2.94 -10.73
CA PRO A 82 -19.97 3.32 -9.34
C PRO A 82 -21.17 3.09 -8.43
N LEU A 83 -22.39 3.26 -8.97
CA LEU A 83 -23.67 3.02 -8.29
C LEU A 83 -23.76 1.61 -7.69
N ASP A 84 -22.96 0.67 -8.20
CA ASP A 84 -22.98 -0.73 -7.84
C ASP A 84 -22.27 -1.05 -6.49
N LEU A 85 -21.62 -0.07 -5.86
CA LEU A 85 -20.71 -0.29 -4.71
C LEU A 85 -20.92 0.65 -3.51
N PHE A 86 -21.97 1.48 -3.54
CA PHE A 86 -22.11 2.66 -2.66
C PHE A 86 -22.21 2.37 -1.16
N ASP A 87 -22.55 1.15 -0.74
CA ASP A 87 -22.71 0.85 0.69
C ASP A 87 -21.36 0.68 1.44
N ASN A 88 -20.23 0.49 0.73
CA ASN A 88 -18.90 0.22 1.33
C ASN A 88 -17.74 1.04 0.76
N ILE A 89 -17.99 2.29 0.35
CA ILE A 89 -16.94 3.20 -0.16
C ILE A 89 -15.73 3.30 0.79
N SER A 90 -15.90 3.14 2.11
CA SER A 90 -14.82 3.20 3.08
C SER A 90 -13.75 2.11 2.89
N LEU A 91 -14.14 0.87 2.59
CA LEU A 91 -13.22 -0.24 2.33
C LEU A 91 -12.57 -0.10 0.96
N ALA A 92 -13.32 0.36 -0.04
CA ALA A 92 -12.84 0.62 -1.39
C ALA A 92 -11.71 1.68 -1.46
N LYS A 93 -11.53 2.48 -0.40
CA LYS A 93 -10.36 3.37 -0.29
C LYS A 93 -9.04 2.64 -0.17
N GLN A 94 -9.04 1.37 0.25
CA GLN A 94 -7.81 0.56 0.26
C GLN A 94 -7.72 -0.19 -1.08
N PRO A 95 -6.62 -0.05 -1.84
CA PRO A 95 -6.46 -0.70 -3.14
C PRO A 95 -6.69 -2.22 -3.10
N PHE A 96 -6.25 -2.89 -2.03
CA PHE A 96 -6.43 -4.33 -1.84
C PHE A 96 -7.91 -4.73 -1.80
N TYR A 97 -8.74 -4.05 -1.00
CA TYR A 97 -10.17 -4.37 -0.91
C TYR A 97 -10.93 -3.99 -2.18
N LEU A 98 -10.55 -2.87 -2.83
CA LEU A 98 -11.13 -2.51 -4.12
C LEU A 98 -10.88 -3.59 -5.19
N ALA A 99 -9.67 -4.16 -5.22
CA ALA A 99 -9.35 -5.25 -6.14
C ALA A 99 -10.22 -6.49 -5.87
N ILE A 100 -10.38 -6.88 -4.60
CA ILE A 100 -11.26 -8.02 -4.22
C ILE A 100 -12.70 -7.76 -4.69
N LEU A 101 -13.26 -6.59 -4.40
CA LEU A 101 -14.64 -6.24 -4.81
C LEU A 101 -14.84 -6.33 -6.32
N VAL A 102 -13.85 -5.87 -7.09
CA VAL A 102 -13.88 -5.92 -8.56
C VAL A 102 -13.84 -7.37 -9.07
N GLU A 103 -12.99 -8.23 -8.50
CA GLU A 103 -12.93 -9.63 -8.89
C GLU A 103 -14.23 -10.37 -8.52
N GLU A 104 -14.74 -10.20 -7.30
CA GLU A 104 -16.02 -10.78 -6.86
C GLU A 104 -17.20 -10.37 -7.74
N TYR A 105 -17.26 -9.08 -8.14
CA TYR A 105 -18.29 -8.58 -9.06
C TYR A 105 -18.19 -9.25 -10.44
N LYS A 106 -16.97 -9.44 -10.97
CA LYS A 106 -16.76 -10.07 -12.27
C LYS A 106 -17.16 -11.54 -12.26
N GLU A 107 -16.81 -12.27 -11.21
CA GLU A 107 -17.10 -13.71 -11.09
C GLU A 107 -18.61 -13.98 -10.97
N ASN A 108 -19.34 -13.09 -10.31
CA ASN A 108 -20.75 -13.29 -9.98
C ASN A 108 -21.72 -12.39 -10.76
N LYS A 109 -21.28 -11.88 -11.92
CA LYS A 109 -22.02 -10.92 -12.75
C LYS A 109 -23.44 -11.38 -13.14
N SER A 110 -23.71 -12.69 -13.08
CA SER A 110 -25.01 -13.30 -13.36
C SER A 110 -25.90 -13.56 -12.14
N THR A 111 -25.35 -13.46 -10.92
CA THR A 111 -26.00 -13.92 -9.68
C THR A 111 -26.51 -12.76 -8.83
N TYR A 112 -25.85 -11.60 -8.89
CA TYR A 112 -26.22 -10.47 -8.05
C TYR A 112 -27.21 -9.54 -8.74
N THR A 113 -28.50 -9.83 -8.55
CA THR A 113 -29.59 -8.87 -8.81
C THR A 113 -29.74 -7.87 -7.65
N ASN A 114 -29.05 -8.08 -6.52
CA ASN A 114 -29.13 -7.24 -5.32
C ASN A 114 -27.81 -7.24 -4.53
N HIS A 115 -27.24 -6.06 -4.24
CA HIS A 115 -25.90 -5.89 -3.65
C HIS A 115 -25.69 -6.50 -2.27
N ALA A 116 -26.75 -6.67 -1.48
CA ALA A 116 -26.64 -7.13 -0.09
C ALA A 116 -25.99 -8.53 0.05
N GLN A 117 -26.06 -9.37 -0.98
CA GLN A 117 -25.54 -10.75 -0.94
C GLN A 117 -24.02 -10.85 -1.13
N LEU A 118 -23.38 -9.85 -1.74
CA LEU A 118 -21.94 -9.86 -1.99
C LEU A 118 -21.14 -9.66 -0.69
N LEU A 119 -21.78 -9.13 0.35
CA LEU A 119 -21.17 -8.79 1.64
C LEU A 119 -21.38 -9.85 2.72
N GLU A 120 -22.35 -10.76 2.56
CA GLU A 120 -22.56 -11.86 3.51
C GLU A 120 -21.51 -12.98 3.37
N ASN A 121 -20.72 -12.96 2.28
CA ASN A 121 -19.75 -14.00 1.95
C ASN A 121 -18.28 -13.57 2.14
N LEU A 122 -18.04 -12.34 2.65
CA LEU A 122 -16.71 -11.80 3.00
C LEU A 122 -16.56 -11.69 4.52
#